data_AF-A0A357NDL8-F1
#
_entry.id   AF-A0A357NDL8-F1
#
_cell.length_a   1.000
_cell.length_b   1.000
_cell.length_c   1.000
_cell.angle_alpha   90.00
_cell.angle_beta   90.00
_cell.angle_gamma   90.00
#
_symmetry.space_group_name_H-M   'P 1'
#
loop_
_entity.id
_entity.type
_entity.pdbx_description
1 polymer ?
#
loop_
_entity_poly.entity_id
_entity_poly.type
_entity_poly.pdbx_seq_one_letter_code
_entity_poly.pdbx_strand_id
1 'polypeptide(L)' 'NIVQNALEAVDQGCMIRISTFMDDARVVVLKVQDSGPGIPGELLDKLGTPFVTTKPGGVGLGLAVCFSIAARHNA' A
#
# COMPACT_ATOMS: atom_id res chain seq x y z
N ASN A 1 4.64 -5.85 -3.45
CA ASN A 1 3.18 -5.61 -3.51
C ASN A 1 2.80 -4.14 -3.35
N ILE A 2 3.34 -3.38 -2.39
CA ILE A 2 2.93 -1.97 -2.19
C ILE A 2 3.16 -1.11 -3.45
N VAL A 3 4.36 -1.15 -4.03
CA VAL A 3 4.68 -0.42 -5.27
C VAL A 3 3.84 -0.90 -6.46
N GLN A 4 3.64 -2.21 -6.58
CA GLN A 4 2.77 -2.79 -7.62
C GLN A 4 1.32 -2.29 -7.47
N ASN A 5 0.81 -2.18 -6.24
CA ASN A 5 -0.51 -1.64 -5.99
C ASN A 5 -0.64 -0.19 -6.44
N ALA A 6 0.39 0.63 -6.18
CA ALA A 6 0.47 2.01 -6.66
C ALA A 6 0.49 2.07 -8.19
N LEU A 7 1.31 1.24 -8.85
CA LEU A 7 1.38 1.17 -10.32
C LEU A 7 0.05 0.80 -10.97
N GLU A 8 -0.70 -0.11 -10.36
CA GLU A 8 -2.02 -0.53 -10.86
C GLU A 8 -3.14 0.46 -10.54
N ALA A 9 -2.91 1.40 -9.63
CA ALA A 9 -3.91 2.40 -9.23
C ALA A 9 -3.84 3.68 -10.07
N VAL A 10 -2.78 3.87 -10.85
CA VAL A 10 -2.50 5.13 -11.54
C VAL A 10 -2.59 5.01 -13.07
N ASP A 11 -3.00 6.11 -13.70
CA ASP A 11 -2.99 6.26 -15.16
C ASP A 11 -1.68 6.90 -15.67
N GLN A 12 -1.52 7.02 -16.99
CA GLN A 12 -0.42 7.76 -17.58
C GLN A 12 -0.38 9.21 -17.10
N GLY A 13 0.82 9.67 -16.70
CA GLY A 13 1.03 11.03 -16.20
C GLY A 13 0.93 11.18 -14.68
N CYS A 14 0.47 10.15 -13.97
CA CYS A 14 0.54 10.09 -12.51
C CYS A 14 1.97 9.81 -12.02
N MET A 15 2.24 10.23 -10.79
CA MET A 15 3.53 10.09 -10.14
C MET A 15 3.46 9.05 -9.03
N ILE A 16 4.49 8.21 -8.95
CA ILE A 16 4.75 7.33 -7.81
C ILE A 16 6.07 7.75 -7.19
N ARG A 17 6.05 8.05 -5.89
CA ARG A 17 7.23 8.38 -5.09
C ARG A 17 7.48 7.27 -4.08
N ILE A 18 8.69 6.73 -4.14
CA ILE A 18 9.23 5.82 -3.13
C ILE A 18 10.29 6.61 -2.37
N SER A 19 10.18 6.63 -1.04
CA SER A 19 11.10 7.38 -0.20
C SER A 19 11.33 6.64 1.11
N THR A 20 12.51 6.86 1.69
CA THR A 20 12.81 6.44 3.06
C THR A 20 13.24 7.65 3.86
N PHE A 21 12.85 7.70 5.12
CA PHE A 21 13.24 8.75 6.04
C PHE A 21 13.13 8.24 7.48
N MET A 22 13.77 8.93 8.40
CA MET A 22 13.55 8.73 9.84
C MET A 22 12.48 9.73 10.29
N ASP A 23 11.46 9.25 10.99
CA ASP A 23 10.41 10.13 11.52
C ASP A 23 10.77 10.74 12.89
N ASP A 24 9.87 11.56 13.43
CA ASP A 24 10.06 12.22 14.73
C ASP A 24 10.16 11.22 15.89
N ALA A 25 9.60 10.02 15.74
CA ALA A 25 9.69 8.92 16.70
C ALA A 25 11.00 8.10 16.57
N ARG A 26 11.91 8.51 15.68
CA ARG A 26 13.17 7.83 15.36
C ARG A 26 12.98 6.43 14.78
N VAL A 27 11.86 6.19 14.09
CA VAL A 27 11.66 4.95 13.32
C VAL A 27 11.98 5.17 11.85
N VAL A 28 12.50 4.13 11.20
CA VAL A 28 12.77 4.15 9.75
C VAL A 28 11.45 3.89 9.02
N VAL A 29 11.04 4.86 8.20
CA VAL A 29 9.82 4.78 7.41
C VAL A 29 10.17 4.49 5.96
N LEU A 30 9.56 3.43 5.39
CA LEU A 30 9.46 3.24 3.95
C LEU A 30 8.09 3.75 3.48
N LYS A 31 8.08 4.80 2.68
CA LYS A 31 6.85 5.42 2.16
C LYS A 31 6.74 5.21 0.66
N VAL A 32 5.61 4.66 0.23
CA VAL A 32 5.18 4.58 -1.17
C VAL A 32 3.94 5.46 -1.30
N GLN A 33 3.99 6.46 -2.17
CA GLN A 33 2.90 7.39 -2.42
C GLN A 33 2.64 7.48 -3.92
N ASP A 34 1.38 7.46 -4.32
CA ASP A 34 0.95 7.72 -5.69
C ASP A 34 0.03 8.93 -5.78
N SER A 35 -0.18 9.43 -7.00
CA SER A 35 -1.13 10.50 -7.32
C SER A 35 -2.34 9.96 -8.09
N GLY A 36 -2.79 8.74 -7.78
CA GLY A 36 -3.97 8.12 -8.36
C GLY A 36 -5.27 8.59 -7.70
N PRO A 37 -6.39 7.88 -7.95
CA PRO A 37 -7.72 8.25 -7.45
C PRO A 37 -7.88 8.06 -5.93
N GLY A 38 -6.89 7.46 -5.26
CA GLY A 38 -6.93 7.16 -3.84
C GLY A 38 -7.75 5.91 -3.51
N ILE A 39 -8.01 5.70 -2.21
CA ILE A 39 -8.73 4.55 -1.68
C ILE A 39 -10.10 5.02 -1.17
N PRO A 40 -11.22 4.38 -1.58
CA PRO A 40 -12.54 4.68 -1.04
C PRO A 40 -12.58 4.57 0.49
N GLY A 41 -13.22 5.53 1.17
CA GLY A 41 -13.24 5.61 2.63
C GLY A 41 -13.74 4.33 3.32
N GLU A 42 -14.77 3.69 2.76
CA GLU A 42 -15.35 2.44 3.26
C GLU A 42 -14.41 1.22 3.23
N LEU A 43 -13.28 1.33 2.51
CA LEU A 43 -12.27 0.28 2.40
C LEU A 43 -11.05 0.53 3.27
N LEU A 44 -10.87 1.73 3.81
CA LEU A 44 -9.70 2.09 4.62
C LEU A 44 -9.54 1.16 5.82
N ASP A 45 -10.64 0.92 6.55
CA ASP A 45 -10.65 0.04 7.73
C ASP A 45 -10.46 -1.45 7.39
N LYS A 46 -10.61 -1.81 6.11
CA LYS A 46 -10.49 -3.18 5.62
C LYS A 46 -9.15 -3.42 4.91
N LEU A 47 -8.29 -2.42 4.80
CA LEU A 47 -7.00 -2.56 4.13
C LEU A 47 -6.17 -3.68 4.76
N GLY A 48 -5.57 -4.51 3.90
CA GLY A 48 -4.79 -5.67 4.34
C GLY A 48 -5.61 -6.85 4.87
N THR A 49 -6.94 -6.76 4.94
CA THR A 49 -7.79 -7.94 5.16
C THR A 49 -7.67 -8.88 3.95
N PRO A 50 -7.38 -10.18 4.15
CA PRO A 50 -7.31 -11.14 3.06
C PRO A 50 -8.58 -11.13 2.20
N PHE A 51 -8.41 -11.26 0.89
CA PHE A 51 -9.48 -11.34 -0.12
C PHE A 51 -10.29 -10.05 -0.34
N VAL A 52 -9.93 -8.94 0.32
CA VAL A 52 -10.50 -7.63 0.03
C VAL A 52 -9.75 -6.97 -1.13
N THR A 53 -10.49 -6.62 -2.20
CA THR A 53 -9.93 -6.01 -3.41
C THR A 53 -11.00 -5.29 -4.22
N THR A 54 -10.63 -4.17 -4.84
CA THR A 54 -11.44 -3.45 -5.84
C THR A 54 -11.03 -3.77 -7.28
N LYS A 55 -9.92 -4.50 -7.45
CA LYS A 55 -9.33 -4.80 -8.75
C LYS A 55 -10.04 -6.00 -9.39
N PRO A 56 -10.57 -5.87 -10.61
CA PRO A 56 -11.13 -7.00 -11.35
C PRO A 56 -10.11 -8.14 -11.49
N GLY A 57 -10.49 -9.36 -11.08
CA GLY A 57 -9.60 -10.54 -11.13
C GLY A 57 -8.47 -10.55 -10.09
N GLY A 58 -8.36 -9.55 -9.22
CA GLY A 58 -7.41 -9.53 -8.12
C GLY A 58 -7.83 -10.49 -6.99
N VAL A 59 -6.87 -11.17 -6.37
CA VAL A 59 -7.13 -12.11 -5.26
C VAL A 59 -7.22 -11.39 -3.90
N GLY A 60 -6.71 -10.16 -3.78
CA GLY A 60 -6.78 -9.40 -2.52
C GLY A 60 -5.84 -9.86 -1.41
N LEU A 61 -4.74 -10.55 -1.75
CA LEU A 61 -3.75 -11.04 -0.76
C LEU A 61 -2.50 -10.17 -0.64
N GLY A 62 -2.27 -9.24 -1.58
CA GLY A 62 -1.01 -8.50 -1.68
C GLY A 62 -0.66 -7.69 -0.44
N LEU A 63 -1.62 -6.92 0.10
CA LEU A 63 -1.42 -6.11 1.31
C LEU A 63 -1.38 -6.97 2.58
N ALA A 64 -2.18 -8.05 2.65
CA ALA A 64 -2.16 -8.97 3.79
C ALA A 64 -0.76 -9.60 3.97
N VAL A 65 -0.10 -9.98 2.87
CA VAL A 65 1.28 -10.46 2.89
C VAL A 65 2.25 -9.37 3.36
N CYS A 66 2.11 -8.13 2.87
CA CYS A 66 2.96 -7.02 3.33
C CYS A 66 2.83 -6.76 4.83
N PHE A 67 1.60 -6.76 5.36
CA PHE A 67 1.36 -6.59 6.80
C PHE A 67 1.95 -7.75 7.60
N SER A 68 1.80 -9.00 7.13
CA SER A 68 2.41 -10.15 7.80
C SER A 68 3.94 -10.06 7.83
N ILE A 69 4.57 -9.60 6.75
CA ILE A 69 6.02 -9.41 6.68
C ILE A 69 6.47 -8.28 7.62
N ALA A 70 5.79 -7.14 7.61
CA ALA A 70 6.09 -6.02 8.50
C ALA A 70 5.97 -6.44 9.97
N ALA A 71 4.85 -7.08 10.35
CA ALA A 71 4.63 -7.58 11.70
C ALA A 71 5.70 -8.59 12.15
N ARG A 72 6.16 -9.49 11.26
CA ARG A 72 7.27 -10.42 11.56
C ARG A 72 8.60 -9.72 11.85
N HIS A 73 8.78 -8.50 11.35
CA HIS A 73 9.95 -7.67 11.59
C HIS A 73 9.72 -6.62 12.69
N ASN A 74 8.58 -6.67 13.39
CA ASN A 74 8.16 -5.67 14.36
C ASN A 74 8.14 -4.25 13.78
N ALA A 75 7.75 -4.15 12.52
CA ALA A 75 7.53 -2.90 11.78
C ALA A 75 6.03 -2.60 11.63
#